data_AF-A0A926RCN1-F1
#
_entry.id   AF-A0A926RCN1-F1
#
_cell.length_a   1.000
_cell.length_b   1.000
_cell.length_c   1.000
_cell.angle_alpha   90.00
_cell.angle_beta   90.00
_cell.angle_gamma   90.00
#
_symmetry.space_group_name_H-M   'P 1'
#
loop_
_entity.id
_entity.type
_entity.pdbx_description
1 polymer ?
#
loop_
_entity_poly.entity_id
_entity_poly.type
_entity_poly.pdbx_seq_one_letter_code
_entity_poly.pdbx_strand_id
1 'polypeptide(L)'
;MSISKITTNVFQFPGKENRELAKQKKRLAVMLVQIDGKMNMPCWDILDLSDLELQALANFGETMKFTPTVASRLASVLAASILKKQNEEYEL
;
A
#
# COMPACT_ATOMS: atom_id res chain seq x y z
N MET A 1 -24.29 -32.75 40.53
CA MET A 1 -23.53 -32.74 39.27
C MET A 1 -23.01 -31.31 39.09
N SER A 2 -21.79 -31.04 39.55
CA SER A 2 -21.23 -29.69 39.61
C SER A 2 -20.56 -29.36 38.28
N ILE A 3 -21.14 -28.45 37.52
CA ILE A 3 -20.60 -27.99 36.24
C ILE A 3 -19.45 -27.03 36.56
N SER A 4 -18.22 -27.51 36.42
CA SER A 4 -16.99 -26.75 36.57
C SER A 4 -17.02 -25.54 35.63
N LYS A 5 -17.01 -24.34 36.21
CA LYS A 5 -16.86 -23.08 35.45
C LYS A 5 -15.51 -23.12 34.74
N ILE A 6 -15.53 -23.20 33.42
CA ILE A 6 -14.36 -23.01 32.55
C ILE A 6 -13.86 -21.59 32.80
N THR A 7 -12.81 -21.44 33.60
CA THR A 7 -12.09 -20.18 33.77
C THR A 7 -11.29 -19.93 32.51
N THR A 8 -11.94 -19.33 31.50
CA THR A 8 -11.26 -18.85 30.32
C THR A 8 -10.40 -17.66 30.73
N ASN A 9 -9.12 -17.92 31.04
CA ASN A 9 -8.08 -16.90 31.05
C ASN A 9 -7.86 -16.40 29.61
N VAL A 10 -8.85 -15.71 29.04
CA VAL A 10 -8.62 -14.86 27.88
C VAL A 10 -7.78 -13.72 28.41
N PHE A 11 -6.46 -13.86 28.28
CA PHE A 11 -5.53 -12.77 28.55
C PHE A 11 -5.81 -11.70 27.50
N GLN A 12 -6.71 -10.77 27.82
CA GLN A 12 -6.95 -9.58 27.03
C GLN A 12 -5.67 -8.75 27.12
N PHE A 13 -4.80 -8.92 26.12
CA PHE A 13 -3.59 -8.12 26.00
C PHE A 13 -4.00 -6.65 26.13
N PRO A 14 -3.42 -5.87 27.06
CA PRO A 14 -3.86 -4.50 27.29
C PRO A 14 -3.67 -3.73 26.00
N GLY A 15 -4.81 -3.44 25.34
CA GLY A 15 -4.89 -2.83 24.03
C GLY A 15 -4.44 -1.38 24.11
N LYS A 16 -3.13 -1.14 24.15
CA LYS A 16 -2.60 0.07 23.53
C LYS A 16 -2.67 -0.16 22.03
N GLU A 17 -3.51 0.62 21.38
CA GLU A 17 -3.48 0.77 19.93
C GLU A 17 -2.02 0.91 19.50
N ASN A 18 -1.54 -0.04 18.68
CA ASN A 18 -0.14 -0.08 18.29
C ASN A 18 0.14 1.21 17.51
N ARG A 19 0.78 2.19 18.16
CA ARG A 19 1.08 3.51 17.59
C ARG A 19 1.85 3.39 16.28
N GLU A 20 2.62 2.32 16.12
CA GLU A 20 3.36 2.02 14.91
C GLU A 20 2.43 1.62 13.76
N LEU A 21 1.43 0.78 14.04
CA LEU A 21 0.38 0.40 13.09
C LEU A 21 -0.45 1.61 12.66
N ALA A 22 -0.82 2.48 13.60
CA ALA A 22 -1.56 3.71 13.30
C ALA A 22 -0.72 4.67 12.42
N LYS A 23 0.58 4.82 12.70
CA LYS A 23 1.51 5.61 11.86
C LYS A 23 1.69 5.01 10.47
N GLN A 24 1.78 3.69 10.35
CA GLN A 24 1.88 3.00 9.07
C GLN A 24 0.61 3.22 8.23
N LYS A 25 -0.58 3.02 8.82
CA LYS A 25 -1.86 3.30 8.14
C LYS A 25 -1.96 4.76 7.68
N LYS A 26 -1.54 5.71 8.52
CA LYS A 26 -1.56 7.13 8.15
C LYS A 26 -0.59 7.45 7.00
N ARG A 27 0.61 6.85 7.00
CA ARG A 27 1.56 7.00 5.89
C ARG A 27 1.02 6.41 4.58
N LEU A 28 0.40 5.23 4.66
CA LEU A 28 -0.25 4.60 3.50
C LEU A 28 -1.39 5.46 2.95
N ALA A 29 -2.22 6.03 3.83
CA ALA A 29 -3.31 6.93 3.42
C ALA A 29 -2.78 8.18 2.70
N VAL A 30 -1.70 8.78 3.21
CA VAL A 30 -1.06 9.94 2.56
C VAL A 30 -0.50 9.57 1.18
N MET A 31 0.20 8.44 1.08
CA MET A 31 0.70 7.95 -0.21
C MET A 31 -0.43 7.66 -1.19
N LEU A 32 -1.54 7.08 -0.73
CA LEU A 32 -2.68 6.79 -1.59
C LEU A 32 -3.30 8.06 -2.16
N VAL A 33 -3.42 9.12 -1.35
CA VAL A 33 -3.89 10.44 -1.81
C VAL A 33 -2.90 11.08 -2.80
N GLN A 34 -1.59 10.92 -2.58
CA GLN A 34 -0.57 11.42 -3.50
C GLN A 34 -0.65 10.70 -4.85
N ILE A 35 -0.74 9.37 -4.84
CA ILE A 35 -0.86 8.53 -6.03
C ILE A 35 -2.15 8.86 -6.78
N ASP A 36 -3.29 8.92 -6.09
CA ASP A 36 -4.58 9.25 -6.71
C ASP A 36 -4.57 10.67 -7.30
N GLY A 37 -3.95 11.63 -6.61
CA GLY A 37 -3.72 12.99 -7.11
C GLY A 37 -2.86 13.02 -8.38
N LYS A 38 -1.73 12.30 -8.39
CA LYS A 38 -0.86 12.18 -9.57
C LYS A 38 -1.59 11.55 -10.76
N MET A 39 -2.34 10.48 -10.52
CA MET A 39 -3.04 9.73 -11.55
C MET A 39 -4.28 10.44 -12.09
N ASN A 40 -4.82 11.43 -11.36
CA ASN A 40 -5.89 12.30 -11.84
C ASN A 40 -5.39 13.51 -12.64
N MET A 41 -4.09 13.84 -12.61
CA MET A 41 -3.54 14.91 -13.43
C MET A 41 -3.49 14.54 -14.91
N PRO A 42 -3.58 15.51 -15.84
CA PRO A 42 -3.49 15.25 -17.27
C PRO A 42 -2.12 14.71 -17.71
N CYS A 43 -1.07 14.95 -16.92
CA CYS A 43 0.31 14.53 -17.18
C CYS A 43 0.70 13.23 -16.43
N TRP A 44 -0.26 12.37 -16.12
CA TRP A 44 -0.03 11.14 -15.35
C TRP A 44 1.00 10.18 -15.97
N ASP A 45 1.15 10.22 -17.30
CA ASP A 45 2.06 9.35 -18.06
C ASP A 45 3.54 9.64 -17.81
N ILE A 46 3.88 10.90 -17.51
CA ILE A 46 5.27 11.34 -17.24
C ILE A 46 5.61 11.33 -15.76
N LEU A 47 4.64 11.04 -14.89
CA LEU A 47 4.79 11.09 -13.45
C LEU A 47 5.36 9.77 -12.93
N ASP A 48 6.65 9.81 -12.58
CA ASP A 48 7.36 8.67 -12.03
C ASP A 48 6.88 8.36 -10.58
N LEU A 49 6.85 7.07 -10.24
CA LEU A 49 6.54 6.60 -8.90
C LEU A 49 7.81 6.56 -8.08
N SER A 50 7.81 7.24 -6.93
CA SER A 50 8.96 7.17 -6.02
C SER A 50 9.13 5.74 -5.48
N ASP A 51 10.37 5.31 -5.21
CA ASP A 51 10.68 3.97 -4.66
C ASP A 51 9.84 3.63 -3.41
N LEU A 52 9.61 4.62 -2.55
CA LEU A 52 8.74 4.53 -1.37
C LEU A 52 7.27 4.25 -1.72
N GLU A 53 6.76 4.87 -2.78
CA GLU A 53 5.39 4.61 -3.29
C GLU A 53 5.31 3.21 -3.89
N LEU A 54 6.35 2.80 -4.63
CA LEU A 54 6.45 1.46 -5.23
C LEU A 54 6.51 0.37 -4.15
N GLN A 55 7.29 0.58 -3.10
CA GLN A 55 7.38 -0.32 -1.95
C GLN A 55 6.04 -0.40 -1.20
N ALA A 56 5.35 0.72 -1.02
CA ALA A 56 4.02 0.73 -0.41
C ALA A 56 3.00 -0.02 -1.29
N LEU A 57 3.05 0.17 -2.61
CA LEU A 57 2.20 -0.54 -3.57
C LEU A 57 2.49 -2.04 -3.58
N ALA A 58 3.75 -2.45 -3.52
CA ALA A 58 4.14 -3.85 -3.50
C ALA A 58 3.64 -4.56 -2.22
N ASN A 59 3.69 -3.89 -1.07
CA ASN A 59 3.31 -4.48 0.20
C ASN A 59 1.80 -4.43 0.49
N PHE A 60 1.12 -3.39 0.01
CA PHE A 60 -0.27 -3.09 0.39
C PHE A 60 -1.21 -2.87 -0.80
N GLY A 61 -0.73 -3.01 -2.03
CA GLY A 61 -1.50 -2.73 -3.25
C GLY A 61 -2.77 -3.57 -3.38
N GLU A 62 -2.78 -4.80 -2.86
CA GLU A 62 -3.97 -5.65 -2.82
C GLU A 62 -5.09 -5.06 -1.94
N THR A 63 -4.72 -4.35 -0.86
CA THR A 63 -5.66 -3.77 0.10
C THR A 63 -6.08 -2.34 -0.28
N MET A 64 -5.38 -1.72 -1.22
CA MET A 64 -5.66 -0.36 -1.67
C MET A 64 -6.84 -0.35 -2.65
N LYS A 65 -7.81 0.53 -2.39
CA LYS A 65 -8.97 0.72 -3.28
C LYS A 65 -8.74 1.94 -4.15
N PHE A 66 -8.51 1.71 -5.44
CA PHE A 66 -8.43 2.74 -6.46
C PHE A 66 -9.67 2.72 -7.35
N THR A 67 -9.99 3.85 -7.99
CA THR A 67 -10.95 3.84 -9.09
C THR A 67 -10.39 3.04 -10.27
N PRO A 68 -11.23 2.41 -11.11
CA PRO A 68 -10.75 1.58 -12.22
C PRO A 68 -9.82 2.35 -13.17
N THR A 69 -10.13 3.62 -13.44
CA THR A 69 -9.30 4.49 -14.28
C THR A 69 -7.91 4.73 -13.67
N VAL A 70 -7.85 5.00 -12.36
CA VAL A 70 -6.58 5.21 -11.64
C VAL A 70 -5.78 3.91 -11.59
N ALA A 71 -6.43 2.77 -11.37
CA ALA A 71 -5.78 1.46 -11.37
C ALA A 71 -5.17 1.12 -12.74
N SER A 72 -5.88 1.38 -13.85
CA SER A 72 -5.34 1.16 -15.19
C SER A 72 -4.15 2.08 -15.50
N ARG A 73 -4.21 3.36 -15.09
CA ARG A 73 -3.09 4.30 -15.24
C ARG A 73 -1.88 3.88 -14.42
N LEU A 74 -2.09 3.49 -13.16
CA LEU A 74 -1.05 2.92 -12.30
C LEU A 74 -0.38 1.70 -12.91
N ALA A 75 -1.16 0.78 -13.47
CA ALA A 75 -0.64 -0.42 -14.13
C ALA A 75 0.23 -0.06 -15.35
N SER A 76 -0.19 0.94 -16.14
CA SER A 76 0.59 1.44 -17.28
C SER A 76 1.93 2.05 -16.84
N VAL A 77 1.91 2.91 -15.82
CA VAL A 77 3.13 3.55 -15.27
C VAL A 77 4.05 2.50 -14.64
N LEU A 78 3.50 1.51 -13.93
CA LEU A 78 4.28 0.41 -13.36
C LEU A 78 4.95 -0.42 -14.45
N ALA A 79 4.23 -0.78 -15.52
CA ALA A 79 4.79 -1.51 -16.64
C ALA A 79 5.92 -0.73 -17.33
N ALA A 80 5.76 0.57 -17.53
CA ALA A 80 6.80 1.44 -18.07
C ALA A 80 8.05 1.48 -17.17
N SER A 81 7.86 1.58 -15.85
CA SER A 81 8.97 1.58 -14.88
C SER A 81 9.76 0.26 -14.88
N ILE A 82 9.08 -0.87 -15.05
CA ILE A 82 9.72 -2.19 -15.14
C ILE A 82 10.55 -2.28 -16.43
N LEU A 83 9.98 -1.86 -17.57
CA LEU A 83 10.69 -1.87 -18.85
C LEU A 83 11.93 -0.99 -18.82
N LYS A 84 11.83 0.20 -18.22
CA LYS A 84 12.96 1.11 -18.06
C LYS A 84 14.08 0.45 -17.24
N LYS A 85 13.74 -0.14 -16.10
CA LYS A 85 14.69 -0.84 -15.24
C LYS A 85 15.36 -2.03 -15.96
N GLN A 86 14.58 -2.82 -16.71
CA GLN A 86 15.14 -3.90 -17.51
C GLN A 86 16.15 -3.37 -18.52
N ASN A 87 15.82 -2.28 -19.23
CA ASN A 87 16.72 -1.69 -20.20
C ASN A 87 18.03 -1.20 -19.55
N GLU A 88 17.94 -0.58 -18.37
CA GLU A 88 19.12 -0.18 -17.57
C GLU A 88 19.98 -1.39 -17.13
N GLU A 89 19.38 -2.54 -16.81
CA GLU A 89 20.11 -3.76 -16.45
C GLU A 89 20.76 -4.47 -17.66
N TYR A 90 20.23 -4.30 -18.88
CA TYR A 90 20.80 -4.87 -20.11
C TYR A 90 21.90 -4.02 -20.75
N GLU A 91 22.04 -2.75 -20.36
CA GLU A 91 23.08 -1.83 -20.87
C GLU A 91 24.39 -1.86 -20.02
N LEU A 92 24.52 -2.81 -19.08
CA LEU A 92 25.71 -3.08 -18.26
C LEU A 92 26.37 -4.41 -18.63
#